data_AF-A0A4R6NZN5-F1
#
_entry.id   AF-A0A4R6NZN5-F1
#
_cell.length_a   1.000
_cell.length_b   1.000
_cell.length_c   1.000
_cell.angle_alpha   90.00
_cell.angle_beta   90.00
_cell.angle_gamma   90.00
#
_symmetry.space_group_name_H-M   'P 1'
#
loop_
_entity.id
_entity.type
_entity.pdbx_description
1 polymer ?
#
loop_
_entity_poly.entity_id
_entity_poly.type
_entity_poly.pdbx_seq_one_letter_code
_entity_poly.pdbx_strand_id
1 'polypeptide(L)'
;MKFAVTLGSATVAAFAFAIATPAVASAQQSSDCHGSYSPCLPIVSDVDCEGGSGNGPVYTGKVKVIGPDDYGLDRDGDGYGCE
;
A
#
# COMPACT_ATOMS: atom_id res chain seq x y z
N MET A 1 -9.82 -29.00 64.47
CA MET A 1 -8.82 -28.91 63.39
C MET A 1 -9.29 -27.83 62.43
N LYS A 2 -8.49 -26.78 62.24
CA LYS A 2 -8.90 -25.47 61.71
C LYS A 2 -7.98 -25.14 60.53
N PHE A 3 -8.51 -25.18 59.31
CA PHE A 3 -7.81 -24.75 58.09
C PHE A 3 -8.90 -24.18 57.15
N ALA A 4 -9.15 -22.87 57.13
CA ALA A 4 -8.39 -21.83 56.41
C ALA A 4 -8.42 -22.05 54.89
N VAL A 5 -9.52 -21.61 54.26
CA VAL A 5 -9.64 -21.48 52.79
C VAL A 5 -9.20 -20.07 52.42
N THR A 6 -8.03 -19.97 51.80
CA THR A 6 -7.44 -18.73 51.28
C THR A 6 -8.10 -18.33 49.97
N LEU A 7 -8.56 -17.08 49.88
CA LEU A 7 -9.10 -16.47 48.68
C LEU A 7 -8.02 -16.36 47.59
N GLY A 8 -8.31 -16.92 46.42
CA GLY A 8 -7.47 -16.80 45.22
C GLY A 8 -7.57 -15.40 44.61
N SER A 9 -6.42 -14.74 44.47
CA SER A 9 -6.30 -13.45 43.78
C SER A 9 -6.18 -13.70 42.27
N ALA A 10 -7.18 -13.28 41.50
CA ALA A 10 -7.11 -13.28 40.04
C ALA A 10 -6.26 -12.09 39.58
N THR A 11 -5.00 -12.32 39.21
CA THR A 11 -4.17 -11.31 38.56
C THR A 11 -4.62 -11.16 37.11
N VAL A 12 -5.20 -10.00 36.80
CA VAL A 12 -5.58 -9.59 35.45
C VAL A 12 -4.31 -9.45 34.61
N ALA A 13 -4.16 -10.32 33.60
CA ALA A 13 -3.12 -10.20 32.59
C ALA A 13 -3.43 -8.99 31.70
N ALA A 14 -2.74 -7.88 31.92
CA ALA A 14 -2.79 -6.72 31.04
C ALA A 14 -2.00 -7.05 29.74
N PHE A 15 -2.70 -7.58 28.74
CA PHE A 15 -2.20 -7.62 27.37
C PHE A 15 -2.16 -6.18 26.83
N ALA A 16 -0.98 -5.57 26.85
CA ALA A 16 -0.74 -4.31 26.18
C ALA A 16 -0.88 -4.51 24.67
N PHE A 17 -2.05 -4.13 24.14
CA PHE A 17 -2.30 -4.04 22.71
C PHE A 17 -1.40 -2.96 22.13
N ALA A 18 -0.35 -3.35 21.42
CA ALA A 18 0.48 -2.45 20.65
C ALA A 18 -0.38 -1.88 19.50
N ILE A 19 -0.88 -0.66 19.69
CA ILE A 19 -1.60 0.06 18.65
C ILE A 19 -0.55 0.52 17.64
N ALA A 20 -0.31 -0.29 16.62
CA ALA A 20 0.48 0.11 15.46
C ALA A 20 -0.29 1.21 14.73
N THR A 21 0.17 2.45 14.83
CA THR A 21 -0.31 3.55 14.01
C THR A 21 -0.04 3.23 12.54
N PRO A 22 -1.03 3.29 11.64
CA PRO A 22 -0.74 3.21 10.21
C PRO A 22 0.10 4.44 9.85
N ALA A 23 1.36 4.21 9.48
CA ALA A 23 2.14 5.21 8.80
C ALA A 23 1.48 5.43 7.43
N VAL A 24 0.66 6.46 7.33
CA VAL A 24 0.30 7.04 6.04
C VAL A 24 1.59 7.59 5.46
N ALA A 25 2.26 6.76 4.65
CA ALA A 25 3.32 7.21 3.78
C ALA A 25 2.68 8.23 2.84
N SER A 26 2.84 9.50 3.17
CA SER A 26 2.69 10.58 2.21
C SER A 26 3.67 10.26 1.11
N ALA A 27 3.17 9.70 -0.01
CA ALA A 27 3.92 9.61 -1.24
C ALA A 27 4.34 11.04 -1.55
N GLN A 28 5.59 11.36 -1.22
CA GLN A 28 6.16 12.66 -1.48
C GLN A 28 6.05 12.83 -2.98
N GLN A 29 5.14 13.71 -3.40
CA GLN A 29 4.83 13.92 -4.80
C GLN A 29 6.04 14.65 -5.39
N SER A 30 7.03 13.86 -5.79
CA SER A 30 8.17 14.25 -6.59
C SER A 30 7.62 15.17 -7.68
N SER A 31 8.11 16.41 -7.72
CA SER A 31 7.69 17.35 -8.76
C SER A 31 8.10 16.87 -10.16
N ASP A 32 8.95 15.84 -10.22
CA ASP A 32 9.29 15.06 -11.39
C ASP A 32 8.33 13.88 -11.56
N CYS A 33 7.71 13.81 -12.74
CA CYS A 33 6.79 12.76 -13.15
C CYS A 33 7.43 11.89 -14.25
N HIS A 34 6.98 10.66 -14.37
CA HIS A 34 7.51 9.68 -15.29
C HIS A 34 7.06 9.99 -16.72
N GLY A 35 7.94 10.63 -17.50
CA GLY A 35 7.65 11.12 -18.85
C GLY A 35 7.34 10.04 -19.90
N SER A 36 7.56 8.76 -19.59
CA SER A 36 7.15 7.65 -20.45
C SER A 36 5.64 7.44 -20.48
N TYR A 37 4.86 8.14 -19.64
CA TYR A 37 3.41 7.98 -19.55
C TYR A 37 2.65 9.30 -19.76
N SER A 38 1.45 9.20 -20.35
CA SER A 38 0.52 10.32 -20.54
C SER A 38 -0.91 9.90 -20.17
N PRO A 39 -1.54 10.50 -19.14
CA PRO A 39 -1.03 11.58 -18.30
C PRO A 39 0.22 11.19 -17.51
N CYS A 40 1.02 12.20 -17.13
CA CYS A 40 2.28 11.96 -16.46
C CYS A 40 2.07 11.29 -15.10
N LEU A 41 2.75 10.16 -14.87
CA LEU A 41 2.61 9.39 -13.64
C LEU A 41 3.63 9.83 -12.58
N PRO A 42 3.35 9.72 -11.28
CA PRO A 42 4.35 10.00 -10.26
C PRO A 42 5.53 9.03 -10.36
N ILE A 43 6.73 9.48 -9.96
CA ILE A 43 7.91 8.60 -9.85
C ILE A 43 7.88 7.91 -8.48
N VAL A 44 7.44 6.65 -8.47
CA VAL A 44 7.29 5.80 -7.28
C VAL A 44 7.78 4.38 -7.58
N SER A 45 7.76 3.49 -6.58
CA SER A 45 8.23 2.11 -6.76
C SER A 45 7.36 1.27 -7.70
N ASP A 46 6.06 1.58 -7.73
CA ASP A 46 5.07 0.84 -8.51
C ASP A 46 3.82 1.69 -8.70
N VAL A 47 3.19 1.58 -9.86
CA VAL A 47 1.90 2.19 -10.16
C VAL A 47 1.02 1.09 -10.73
N ASP A 48 -0.15 0.89 -10.16
CA ASP A 48 -1.08 -0.15 -10.56
C ASP A 48 -2.30 0.40 -11.29
N CYS A 49 -2.98 -0.46 -12.04
CA CYS A 49 -4.25 -0.10 -12.65
C CYS A 49 -5.40 -0.09 -11.63
N GLU A 50 -6.19 0.97 -11.65
CA GLU A 50 -7.39 1.10 -10.82
C GLU A 50 -8.38 -0.04 -11.12
N GLY A 51 -8.88 -0.71 -10.09
CA GLY A 51 -9.74 -1.89 -10.24
C GLY A 51 -9.01 -3.20 -10.52
N GLY A 52 -7.68 -3.18 -10.64
CA GLY A 52 -6.84 -4.37 -10.72
C GLY A 52 -6.55 -5.02 -9.36
N SER A 53 -5.83 -6.15 -9.39
CA SER A 53 -5.37 -6.87 -8.19
C SER A 53 -4.04 -6.35 -7.62
N GLY A 54 -3.58 -5.21 -8.13
CA GLY A 54 -2.33 -4.58 -7.73
C GLY A 54 -2.30 -4.17 -6.26
N ASN A 55 -1.11 -4.01 -5.68
CA ASN A 55 -0.89 -3.62 -4.28
C ASN A 55 0.12 -2.47 -4.14
N GLY A 56 0.39 -1.79 -5.24
CA GLY A 56 1.29 -0.67 -5.35
C GLY A 56 0.80 0.54 -4.55
N PRO A 57 1.70 1.48 -4.25
CA PRO A 57 1.38 2.67 -3.46
C PRO A 57 0.45 3.65 -4.19
N VAL A 58 0.34 3.54 -5.52
CA VAL A 58 -0.42 4.45 -6.39
C VAL A 58 -1.20 3.64 -7.40
N TYR A 59 -2.42 4.09 -7.70
CA TYR A 59 -3.27 3.54 -8.76
C TYR A 59 -3.55 4.60 -9.83
N THR A 60 -3.72 4.18 -11.07
CA THR A 60 -4.05 5.03 -12.22
C THR A 60 -5.14 4.41 -13.10
N GLY A 61 -5.85 5.25 -13.86
CA GLY A 61 -6.76 4.80 -14.92
C GLY A 61 -6.03 4.55 -16.23
N LYS A 62 -6.77 4.56 -17.35
CA LYS A 62 -6.18 4.41 -18.70
C LYS A 62 -5.07 5.45 -18.92
N VAL A 63 -3.90 4.96 -19.32
CA VAL A 63 -2.71 5.77 -19.62
C VAL A 63 -2.18 5.42 -21.00
N LYS A 64 -1.49 6.36 -21.63
CA LYS A 64 -0.71 6.09 -22.84
C LYS A 64 0.75 5.89 -22.47
N VAL A 65 1.34 4.80 -22.95
CA VAL A 65 2.76 4.52 -22.81
C VAL A 65 3.48 5.04 -24.06
N ILE A 66 4.35 6.02 -23.86
CA ILE A 66 5.10 6.74 -24.92
C ILE A 66 6.56 6.29 -24.93
N GLY A 67 7.09 5.86 -23.79
CA GLY A 67 8.47 5.43 -23.59
C GLY A 67 8.55 4.00 -23.03
N PRO A 68 9.60 3.65 -22.27
CA PRO A 68 9.66 2.38 -21.57
C PRO A 68 8.52 2.23 -20.55
N ASP A 69 7.99 1.01 -20.47
CA ASP A 69 6.95 0.64 -19.51
C ASP A 69 7.56 0.14 -18.18
N ASP A 70 8.16 1.07 -17.43
CA ASP A 70 8.83 0.76 -16.16
C ASP A 70 7.87 0.27 -15.04
N TYR A 71 6.59 0.63 -15.14
CA TYR A 71 5.52 0.20 -14.23
C TYR A 71 4.73 -1.02 -14.73
N GLY A 72 5.02 -1.55 -15.93
CA GLY A 72 4.35 -2.74 -16.44
C GLY A 72 2.84 -2.59 -16.64
N LEU A 73 2.39 -1.38 -17.00
CA LEU A 73 0.98 -1.03 -17.18
C LEU A 73 0.41 -1.50 -18.53
N ASP A 74 1.26 -1.67 -19.53
CA ASP A 74 0.94 -2.07 -20.92
C ASP A 74 1.53 -3.46 -21.19
N ARG A 75 0.80 -4.49 -20.77
CA ARG A 75 1.28 -5.89 -20.79
C ARG A 75 1.31 -6.51 -22.17
N ASP A 76 0.46 -6.04 -23.06
CA ASP A 76 0.35 -6.50 -24.44
C ASP A 76 1.17 -5.65 -25.41
N GLY A 77 1.63 -4.47 -24.99
CA GLY A 77 2.61 -3.65 -25.71
C GLY A 77 2.00 -2.86 -26.85
N ASP A 78 0.74 -2.46 -26.73
CA ASP A 78 0.00 -1.74 -27.76
C ASP A 78 0.12 -0.20 -27.63
N GLY A 79 0.78 0.26 -26.56
CA GLY A 79 0.98 1.65 -26.20
C GLY A 79 -0.08 2.22 -25.25
N TYR A 80 -1.02 1.41 -24.77
CA TYR A 80 -2.06 1.81 -23.83
C TYR A 80 -2.05 0.91 -22.59
N GLY A 81 -1.80 1.54 -21.43
CA GLY A 81 -1.88 0.85 -20.15
C GLY A 81 -3.26 0.95 -19.51
N CYS A 82 -3.55 0.00 -18.63
CA CYS A 82 -4.77 -0.05 -17.81
C CYS A 82 -6.07 -0.03 -18.64
N GLU A 83 -6.19 -1.06 -19.48
CA GLU A 83 -7.36 -1.31 -20.34
C GLU A 83 -8.42 -2.20 -19.70
#